data_AF-A0A9E1Q8Q0-F1
#
_entry.id   AF-A0A9E1Q8Q0-F1
#
_cell.length_a   1.000
_cell.length_b   1.000
_cell.length_c   1.000
_cell.angle_alpha   90.00
_cell.angle_beta   90.00
_cell.angle_gamma   90.00
#
_symmetry.space_group_name_H-M   'P 1'
#
loop_
_entity.id
_entity.type
_entity.pdbx_description
1 polymer ?
#
loop_
_entity_poly.entity_id
_entity_poly.type
_entity_poly.pdbx_seq_one_letter_code
_entity_poly.pdbx_strand_id
1 'polypeptide(L)'
;MPENYLQKEVEIKRWKALIPAVIGLGVIYYFYSEDLKSLGVGDVEFSSRAALAFAGAVGLLVIRDLAYMTRVKILSMGEFSWRSSLNVILLWEFASAITPSVIGGSPIAIYLMKREGMTLGRSVSTVLATSLMDEFFYVLVVPLLIIIIGTDAFIPEALSNTAEMGLRVMFFTGYGIHCAITILILFILFIAPNSTRNAILLIFRLPGLKRWELNVEKVTQEWML
;
A
#
# COMPACT_ATOMS: atom_id res chain seq x y z
N MET A 1 -27.04 -13.61 -23.26
CA MET A 1 -27.48 -12.58 -22.28
C MET A 1 -29.00 -12.71 -22.15
N PRO A 2 -29.62 -12.47 -20.97
CA PRO A 2 -29.34 -11.40 -20.01
C PRO A 2 -28.48 -11.89 -18.82
N GLU A 3 -27.47 -11.18 -18.31
CA GLU A 3 -27.49 -9.86 -17.62
C GLU A 3 -28.50 -9.78 -16.48
N ASN A 4 -28.18 -10.42 -15.34
CA ASN A 4 -28.74 -10.04 -14.02
C ASN A 4 -27.99 -10.67 -12.83
N TYR A 5 -26.65 -10.76 -12.90
CA TYR A 5 -25.84 -10.90 -11.68
C TYR A 5 -25.47 -9.51 -11.16
N LEU A 6 -26.49 -8.66 -10.95
CA LEU A 6 -26.37 -7.53 -10.06
C LEU A 6 -25.94 -8.11 -8.71
N GLN A 7 -24.64 -8.00 -8.47
CA GLN A 7 -23.99 -8.33 -7.23
C GLN A 7 -24.83 -7.66 -6.15
N LYS A 8 -25.41 -8.47 -5.25
CA LYS A 8 -26.02 -7.99 -4.02
C LYS A 8 -25.01 -7.03 -3.41
N GLU A 9 -25.29 -5.72 -3.47
CA GLU A 9 -24.49 -4.75 -2.75
C GLU A 9 -24.58 -5.18 -1.29
N VAL A 10 -23.50 -5.75 -0.78
CA VAL A 10 -23.42 -6.09 0.64
C VAL A 10 -23.41 -4.74 1.34
N GLU A 11 -24.59 -4.31 1.76
CA GLU A 11 -24.78 -3.07 2.48
C GLU A 11 -24.08 -3.26 3.84
N ILE A 12 -22.82 -2.85 3.90
CA ILE A 12 -22.06 -2.85 5.15
C ILE A 12 -22.74 -1.81 6.02
N LYS A 13 -23.55 -2.27 6.97
CA LYS A 13 -24.18 -1.38 7.95
C LYS A 13 -23.08 -0.55 8.62
N ARG A 14 -23.17 0.78 8.52
CA ARG A 14 -22.15 1.74 8.98
C ARG A 14 -21.62 1.48 10.40
N TRP A 15 -22.48 0.97 11.29
CA TRP A 15 -22.11 0.62 12.67
C TRP A 15 -21.12 -0.56 12.79
N LYS A 16 -21.10 -1.49 11.83
CA LYS A 16 -20.15 -2.61 11.84
C LYS A 16 -18.72 -2.17 11.51
N ALA A 17 -18.56 -1.08 10.75
CA ALA A 17 -17.25 -0.47 10.50
C ALA A 17 -16.77 0.39 11.68
N LEU A 18 -17.69 0.92 12.49
CA LEU A 18 -17.37 1.70 13.69
C LEU A 18 -16.76 0.83 14.81
N ILE A 19 -17.16 -0.44 14.93
CA ILE A 19 -16.68 -1.32 15.99
C ILE A 19 -15.14 -1.50 15.94
N PRO A 20 -14.52 -1.92 14.82
CA PRO A 20 -13.07 -2.03 14.73
C PRO A 20 -12.37 -0.68 14.94
N ALA A 21 -12.94 0.42 14.42
CA ALA A 21 -12.35 1.74 14.55
C ALA A 21 -12.29 2.19 16.03
N VAL A 22 -13.38 2.02 16.77
CA VAL A 22 -13.45 2.37 18.20
C VAL A 22 -12.53 1.48 19.02
N ILE A 23 -12.48 0.17 18.74
CA ILE A 23 -11.56 -0.76 19.41
C ILE A 23 -10.11 -0.36 19.13
N GLY A 24 -9.76 -0.08 17.87
CA GLY A 24 -8.43 0.36 17.48
C GLY A 24 -8.01 1.64 18.19
N LEU A 25 -8.88 2.65 18.22
CA LEU A 25 -8.65 3.90 18.97
C LEU A 25 -8.50 3.64 20.47
N GLY A 26 -9.30 2.75 21.05
CA GLY A 26 -9.19 2.37 22.46
C GLY A 26 -7.87 1.67 22.79
N VAL A 27 -7.39 0.79 21.91
CA VAL A 27 -6.09 0.11 22.06
C VAL A 27 -4.94 1.09 21.93
N ILE A 28 -4.98 2.01 20.94
CA ILE A 28 -3.99 3.09 20.80
C ILE A 28 -3.96 3.93 22.08
N TYR A 29 -5.13 4.37 22.56
CA TYR A 29 -5.21 5.14 23.80
C TYR A 29 -4.64 4.37 24.99
N TYR A 30 -4.94 3.07 25.11
CA TYR A 30 -4.40 2.24 26.20
C TYR A 30 -2.87 2.15 26.15
N PHE A 31 -2.30 1.77 25.00
CA PHE A 31 -0.85 1.64 24.82
C PHE A 31 -0.10 2.94 25.06
N TYR A 32 -0.65 4.06 24.61
CA TYR A 32 -0.02 5.37 24.71
C TYR A 32 -0.52 6.18 25.90
N SER A 33 -1.36 5.64 26.80
CA SER A 33 -1.94 6.42 27.89
C SER A 33 -0.88 6.94 28.88
N GLU A 34 0.18 6.18 29.10
CA GLU A 34 1.31 6.59 29.94
C GLU A 34 2.19 7.63 29.22
N ASP A 35 2.43 7.45 27.92
CA ASP A 35 3.15 8.42 27.09
C ASP A 35 2.40 9.75 26.96
N LEU A 36 1.07 9.71 26.81
CA LEU A 36 0.23 10.91 26.73
C LEU A 36 0.22 11.68 28.07
N LYS A 37 0.33 10.98 29.21
CA LYS A 37 0.47 11.61 30.52
C LYS A 37 1.87 12.18 30.72
N SER A 38 2.92 11.48 30.30
CA SER A 38 4.31 11.93 30.43
C SER A 38 4.63 13.10 29.49
N LEU A 39 3.98 13.17 28.33
CA LEU A 39 4.04 14.28 27.37
C LEU A 39 3.27 15.53 27.83
N GLY A 40 2.55 15.48 28.96
CA GLY A 40 1.78 16.62 29.46
C GLY A 40 0.68 17.04 28.49
N VAL A 41 -0.02 16.09 27.85
CA VAL A 41 -1.07 16.41 26.86
C VAL A 41 -2.21 17.25 27.45
N GLY A 42 -2.40 17.21 28.77
CA GLY A 42 -3.32 18.11 29.50
C GLY A 42 -2.88 19.58 29.53
N ASP A 43 -1.59 19.86 29.32
CA ASP A 43 -0.98 21.19 29.26
C ASP A 43 -0.79 21.68 27.81
N VAL A 44 -1.24 20.92 26.82
CA VAL A 44 -1.17 21.33 25.41
C VAL A 44 -2.19 22.44 25.17
N GLU A 45 -1.74 23.68 25.30
CA GLU A 45 -2.51 24.84 24.90
C GLU A 45 -2.71 24.83 23.38
N PHE A 46 -3.97 24.84 22.95
CA PHE A 46 -4.35 24.93 21.54
C PHE A 46 -3.97 26.30 20.97
N SER A 47 -2.70 26.46 20.61
CA SER A 47 -2.15 27.69 20.05
C SER A 47 -2.60 27.87 18.60
N SER A 48 -2.70 29.12 18.13
CA SER A 48 -2.89 29.44 16.71
C SER A 48 -1.82 28.80 15.82
N ARG A 49 -0.60 28.60 16.34
CA ARG A 49 0.48 27.88 15.64
C ARG A 49 0.16 26.40 15.46
N ALA A 50 -0.38 25.74 16.49
CA ALA A 50 -0.78 24.34 16.43
C ALA A 50 -1.95 24.15 15.43
N ALA A 51 -2.92 25.08 15.44
CA ALA A 51 -4.01 25.08 14.46
C ALA A 51 -3.50 25.23 13.02
N LEU A 52 -2.56 26.15 12.77
CA LEU A 52 -1.94 26.33 11.45
C LEU A 52 -1.12 25.11 11.02
N ALA A 53 -0.34 24.51 11.92
CA ALA A 53 0.42 23.29 11.63
C ALA A 53 -0.50 22.12 11.31
N PHE A 54 -1.60 21.97 12.05
CA PHE A 54 -2.63 20.95 11.79
C PHE A 54 -3.30 21.17 10.43
N ALA A 55 -3.70 22.39 10.11
CA ALA A 55 -4.26 22.73 8.79
C ALA A 55 -3.26 22.44 7.66
N GLY A 56 -1.97 22.75 7.87
CA GLY A 56 -0.90 22.41 6.94
C GLY A 56 -0.74 20.91 6.74
N ALA A 57 -0.78 20.12 7.81
CA ALA A 57 -0.72 18.65 7.75
C ALA A 57 -1.91 18.07 6.96
N VAL A 58 -3.14 18.56 7.22
CA VAL A 58 -4.32 18.17 6.44
C VAL A 58 -4.16 18.57 4.96
N GLY A 59 -3.62 19.75 4.68
CA GLY A 59 -3.34 20.19 3.31
C GLY A 59 -2.35 19.27 2.59
N LEU A 60 -1.28 18.84 3.26
CA LEU A 60 -0.31 17.89 2.71
C LEU A 60 -0.94 16.52 2.44
N LEU A 61 -1.86 16.05 3.31
CA LEU A 61 -2.62 14.82 3.07
C LEU A 61 -3.49 14.94 1.81
N VAL A 62 -4.18 16.07 1.61
CA VAL A 62 -4.97 16.32 0.41
C VAL A 62 -4.08 16.31 -0.84
N ILE A 63 -2.92 16.98 -0.79
CA ILE A 63 -1.97 17.00 -1.92
C ILE A 63 -1.48 15.58 -2.24
N ARG A 64 -1.13 14.81 -1.22
CA ARG A 64 -0.72 13.41 -1.35
C ARG A 64 -1.81 12.57 -2.02
N ASP A 65 -3.05 12.66 -1.54
CA ASP A 65 -4.16 11.87 -2.08
C ASP A 65 -4.48 12.27 -3.52
N LEU A 66 -4.39 13.56 -3.85
CA LEU A 66 -4.51 14.03 -5.24
C LEU A 66 -3.40 13.46 -6.14
N ALA A 67 -2.17 13.37 -5.65
CA ALA A 67 -1.06 12.75 -6.37
C ALA A 67 -1.27 11.23 -6.56
N TYR A 68 -1.85 10.54 -5.58
CA TYR A 68 -2.22 9.13 -5.74
C TYR A 68 -3.37 8.95 -6.73
N MET A 69 -4.35 9.85 -6.72
CA MET A 69 -5.46 9.85 -7.68
C MET A 69 -4.95 10.06 -9.11
N THR A 70 -4.04 11.01 -9.35
CA THR A 70 -3.44 11.22 -10.67
C THR A 70 -2.65 10.01 -11.12
N ARG A 71 -1.84 9.41 -10.23
CA ARG A 71 -1.07 8.19 -10.51
C ARG A 71 -1.98 7.05 -10.98
N VAL A 72 -3.03 6.71 -10.22
CA VAL A 72 -3.94 5.61 -10.59
C VAL A 72 -4.72 5.95 -11.86
N LYS A 73 -5.11 7.21 -12.06
CA LYS A 73 -5.77 7.64 -13.30
C LYS A 73 -4.87 7.45 -14.52
N ILE A 74 -3.59 7.82 -14.42
CA ILE A 74 -2.59 7.63 -15.49
C ILE A 74 -2.37 6.14 -15.76
N LEU A 75 -2.17 5.33 -14.71
CA LEU A 75 -1.96 3.88 -14.85
C LEU A 75 -3.21 3.13 -15.35
N SER A 76 -4.40 3.66 -15.07
CA SER A 76 -5.65 3.15 -15.64
C SER A 76 -5.82 3.46 -17.14
N MET A 77 -4.86 4.14 -17.78
CA MET A 77 -4.93 4.59 -19.18
C MET A 77 -6.20 5.42 -19.49
N GLY A 78 -6.67 6.20 -18.52
CA GLY A 78 -7.83 7.08 -18.67
C GLY A 78 -9.20 6.44 -18.44
N GLU A 79 -9.27 5.14 -18.10
CA GLU A 79 -10.53 4.43 -17.79
C GLU A 79 -11.26 5.05 -16.58
N PHE A 80 -10.50 5.57 -15.60
CA PHE A 80 -11.09 6.14 -14.39
C PHE A 80 -11.45 7.62 -14.52
N SER A 81 -12.67 7.95 -14.09
CA SER A 81 -13.07 9.31 -13.76
C SER A 81 -12.36 9.80 -12.49
N TRP A 82 -12.28 11.12 -12.27
CA TRP A 82 -11.71 11.66 -11.02
C TRP A 82 -12.44 11.17 -9.76
N ARG A 83 -13.76 10.95 -9.85
CA ARG A 83 -14.56 10.41 -8.75
C ARG A 83 -14.24 8.93 -8.49
N SER A 84 -14.06 8.15 -9.55
CA SER A 84 -13.62 6.75 -9.46
C SER A 84 -12.24 6.65 -8.82
N SER A 85 -11.28 7.48 -9.26
CA SER A 85 -9.94 7.53 -8.66
C SER A 85 -9.99 7.92 -7.18
N LEU A 86 -10.83 8.89 -6.80
CA LEU A 86 -11.05 9.26 -5.39
C LEU A 86 -11.57 8.07 -4.58
N ASN A 87 -12.63 7.41 -5.05
CA ASN A 87 -13.22 6.26 -4.36
C ASN A 87 -12.21 5.13 -4.17
N VAL A 88 -11.44 4.80 -5.22
CA VAL A 88 -10.40 3.77 -5.18
C VAL A 88 -9.33 4.14 -4.16
N ILE A 89 -8.76 5.35 -4.22
CA ILE A 89 -7.68 5.77 -3.31
C ILE A 89 -8.15 5.87 -1.87
N LEU A 90 -9.28 6.52 -1.58
CA LEU A 90 -9.77 6.66 -0.21
C LEU A 90 -10.06 5.31 0.44
N LEU A 91 -10.69 4.40 -0.29
CA LEU A 91 -10.99 3.06 0.23
C LEU A 91 -9.74 2.18 0.31
N TRP A 92 -8.78 2.34 -0.60
CA TRP A 92 -7.48 1.68 -0.53
C TRP A 92 -6.71 2.15 0.71
N GLU A 93 -6.54 3.45 0.90
CA GLU A 93 -5.84 4.01 2.07
C GLU A 93 -6.53 3.61 3.38
N PHE A 94 -7.86 3.66 3.41
CA PHE A 94 -8.62 3.19 4.58
C PHE A 94 -8.36 1.70 4.86
N ALA A 95 -8.38 0.85 3.83
CA ALA A 95 -8.08 -0.56 3.96
C ALA A 95 -6.66 -0.80 4.49
N SER A 96 -5.66 -0.12 3.91
CA SER A 96 -4.27 -0.18 4.36
C SER A 96 -4.14 0.23 5.83
N ALA A 97 -4.88 1.25 6.27
CA ALA A 97 -4.81 1.76 7.65
C ALA A 97 -5.45 0.82 8.68
N ILE A 98 -6.45 0.01 8.30
CA ILE A 98 -7.14 -0.90 9.25
C ILE A 98 -6.59 -2.33 9.25
N THR A 99 -5.82 -2.72 8.23
CA THR A 99 -5.27 -4.09 8.13
C THR A 99 -3.90 -4.21 8.78
N PRO A 100 -3.61 -5.28 9.53
CA PRO A 100 -2.25 -5.58 9.96
C PRO A 100 -1.39 -5.94 8.73
N SER A 101 -0.18 -5.40 8.63
CA SER A 101 0.79 -5.60 7.54
C SER A 101 0.63 -4.69 6.32
N VAL A 102 1.78 -4.45 5.68
CA VAL A 102 2.01 -3.70 4.43
C VAL A 102 1.16 -4.22 3.25
N ILE A 103 0.63 -5.45 3.33
CA ILE A 103 -0.03 -6.15 2.22
C ILE A 103 -1.55 -5.94 2.18
N GLY A 104 -2.19 -5.51 3.28
CA GLY A 104 -3.64 -5.62 3.40
C GLY A 104 -4.48 -4.70 2.50
N GLY A 105 -3.95 -3.56 2.07
CA GLY A 105 -4.64 -2.65 1.16
C GLY A 105 -4.68 -3.12 -0.30
N SER A 106 -3.64 -3.82 -0.76
CA SER A 106 -3.45 -4.18 -2.17
C SER A 106 -4.55 -5.08 -2.75
N PRO A 107 -5.03 -6.14 -2.07
CA PRO A 107 -6.17 -6.93 -2.55
C PRO A 107 -7.45 -6.11 -2.68
N ILE A 108 -7.69 -5.17 -1.76
CA ILE A 108 -8.87 -4.30 -1.79
C ILE A 108 -8.76 -3.32 -2.96
N ALA A 109 -7.57 -2.77 -3.21
CA ALA A 109 -7.31 -1.93 -4.38
C ALA A 109 -7.61 -2.66 -5.69
N ILE A 110 -7.12 -3.89 -5.86
CA ILE A 110 -7.40 -4.73 -7.04
C ILE A 110 -8.90 -4.95 -7.21
N TYR A 111 -9.61 -5.26 -6.12
CA TYR A 111 -11.05 -5.46 -6.15
C TYR A 111 -11.80 -4.18 -6.54
N LEU A 112 -11.44 -3.03 -5.96
CA LEU A 112 -12.07 -1.74 -6.25
C LEU A 112 -11.84 -1.30 -7.69
N MET A 113 -10.61 -1.45 -8.19
CA MET A 113 -10.29 -1.13 -9.59
C MET A 113 -11.08 -1.99 -10.57
N LYS A 114 -11.24 -3.28 -10.26
CA LYS A 114 -12.11 -4.18 -11.03
C LYS A 114 -13.57 -3.73 -11.01
N ARG A 115 -14.07 -3.26 -9.86
CA ARG A 115 -15.44 -2.75 -9.73
C ARG A 115 -15.66 -1.47 -10.54
N GLU A 116 -14.64 -0.61 -10.64
CA GLU A 116 -14.66 0.62 -11.44
C GLU A 116 -14.43 0.38 -12.95
N GLY A 117 -14.36 -0.88 -13.39
CA GLY A 117 -14.38 -1.25 -14.82
C GLY A 117 -13.08 -1.81 -15.38
N MET A 118 -11.99 -1.87 -14.60
CA MET A 118 -10.76 -2.51 -15.06
C MET A 118 -10.88 -4.04 -15.08
N THR A 119 -10.16 -4.68 -15.99
CA THR A 119 -10.03 -6.15 -15.97
C THR A 119 -9.22 -6.59 -14.75
N LEU A 120 -9.34 -7.86 -14.35
CA LEU A 120 -8.63 -8.35 -13.17
C LEU A 120 -7.11 -8.34 -13.40
N GLY A 121 -6.66 -8.74 -14.60
CA GLY A 121 -5.24 -8.69 -14.96
C GLY A 121 -4.67 -7.27 -14.91
N ARG A 122 -5.36 -6.29 -15.51
CA ARG A 122 -4.95 -4.88 -15.50
C ARG A 122 -4.96 -4.27 -14.09
N SER A 123 -5.90 -4.68 -13.24
CA SER A 123 -5.95 -4.22 -11.84
C SER A 123 -4.75 -4.73 -11.04
N VAL A 124 -4.39 -6.01 -11.19
CA VAL A 124 -3.21 -6.61 -10.54
C VAL A 124 -1.92 -5.95 -11.04
N SER A 125 -1.77 -5.80 -12.35
CA SER A 125 -0.59 -5.19 -12.95
C SER A 125 -0.41 -3.73 -12.54
N THR A 126 -1.52 -2.98 -12.42
CA THR A 126 -1.52 -1.60 -11.94
C THR A 126 -1.04 -1.50 -10.49
N VAL A 127 -1.54 -2.36 -9.59
CA VAL A 127 -1.04 -2.38 -8.20
C VAL A 127 0.44 -2.76 -8.16
N LEU A 128 0.85 -3.79 -8.89
CA LEU A 128 2.27 -4.19 -8.96
C LEU A 128 3.15 -3.06 -9.51
N ALA A 129 2.68 -2.33 -10.52
CA ALA A 129 3.38 -1.17 -11.06
C ALA A 129 3.49 -0.04 -10.03
N THR A 130 2.43 0.25 -9.27
CA THR A 130 2.51 1.24 -8.18
C THR A 130 3.48 0.80 -7.08
N SER A 131 3.45 -0.47 -6.68
CA SER A 131 4.39 -1.01 -5.70
C SER A 131 5.82 -0.94 -6.22
N LEU A 132 6.06 -1.23 -7.50
CA LEU A 132 7.37 -1.08 -8.10
C LEU A 132 7.87 0.36 -8.03
N MET A 133 7.02 1.35 -8.33
CA MET A 133 7.41 2.75 -8.27
C MET A 133 7.83 3.16 -6.85
N ASP A 134 7.11 2.69 -5.84
CA ASP A 134 7.38 2.98 -4.43
C ASP A 134 8.70 2.31 -3.99
N GLU A 135 8.89 1.04 -4.34
CA GLU A 135 10.11 0.29 -4.04
C GLU A 135 11.34 0.85 -4.78
N PHE A 136 11.17 1.23 -6.04
CA PHE A 136 12.24 1.84 -6.84
C PHE A 136 12.64 3.20 -6.28
N PHE A 137 11.67 4.02 -5.85
CA PHE A 137 11.95 5.27 -5.15
C PHE A 137 12.77 5.01 -3.88
N TYR A 138 12.39 4.04 -3.06
CA TYR A 138 13.11 3.68 -1.84
C TYR A 138 14.56 3.24 -2.13
N VAL A 139 14.75 2.32 -3.09
CA VAL A 139 16.07 1.82 -3.49
C VAL A 139 16.98 2.92 -4.02
N LEU A 140 16.44 3.96 -4.67
CA LEU A 140 17.23 5.09 -5.15
C LEU A 140 17.52 6.14 -4.07
N VAL A 141 16.51 6.50 -3.28
CA VAL A 141 16.61 7.62 -2.34
C VAL A 141 17.42 7.25 -1.11
N VAL A 142 17.33 6.03 -0.60
CA VAL A 142 18.06 5.63 0.61
C VAL A 142 19.58 5.75 0.43
N PRO A 143 20.21 5.20 -0.62
CA PRO A 143 21.64 5.40 -0.85
C PRO A 143 22.02 6.87 -1.05
N LEU A 144 21.18 7.63 -1.75
CA LEU A 144 21.40 9.06 -1.96
C LEU A 144 21.42 9.81 -0.62
N LEU A 145 20.50 9.52 0.28
CA LEU A 145 20.47 10.12 1.61
C LEU A 145 21.69 9.71 2.46
N ILE A 146 22.13 8.45 2.37
CA ILE A 146 23.35 7.98 3.06
C ILE A 146 24.57 8.75 2.56
N ILE A 147 24.67 9.02 1.26
CA ILE A 147 25.79 9.79 0.68
C ILE A 147 25.76 11.26 1.14
N ILE A 148 24.58 11.87 1.20
CA ILE A 148 24.42 13.30 1.50
C ILE A 148 24.56 13.59 3.00
N ILE A 149 23.91 12.78 3.85
CA ILE A 149 23.74 13.07 5.28
C ILE A 149 24.59 12.12 6.15
N GLY A 150 25.05 10.99 5.60
CA GLY A 150 25.78 9.96 6.33
C GLY A 150 24.85 8.95 7.01
N THR A 151 25.43 7.85 7.50
CA THR A 151 24.69 6.81 8.25
C THR A 151 24.30 7.27 9.65
N ASP A 152 25.02 8.24 10.20
CA ASP A 152 24.88 8.68 11.59
C ASP A 152 23.56 9.45 11.81
N ALA A 153 22.98 10.03 10.76
CA ALA A 153 21.64 10.60 10.80
C ALA A 153 20.52 9.56 11.01
N PHE A 154 20.78 8.29 10.70
CA PHE A 154 19.82 7.18 10.84
C PHE A 154 20.06 6.34 12.10
N ILE A 155 21.23 6.48 12.73
CA ILE A 155 21.67 5.67 13.87
C ILE A 155 21.94 6.62 15.04
N PRO A 156 21.09 6.64 16.08
CA PRO A 156 21.28 7.51 17.23
C PRO A 156 22.66 7.33 17.90
N GLU A 157 23.34 8.44 18.21
CA GLU A 157 24.73 8.43 18.72
C GLU A 157 24.88 7.88 20.17
N ALA A 158 23.78 7.66 20.89
CA ALA A 158 23.78 7.23 22.30
C ALA A 158 23.40 5.75 22.52
N LEU A 159 23.51 4.90 21.49
CA LEU A 159 23.22 3.47 21.58
C LEU A 159 24.41 2.69 22.16
N SER A 160 24.13 1.61 22.90
CA SER A 160 25.18 0.64 23.24
C SER A 160 25.72 -0.02 21.97
N ASN A 161 27.00 -0.43 21.96
CA ASN A 161 27.62 -1.06 20.78
C ASN A 161 26.79 -2.23 20.22
N THR A 162 26.14 -3.02 21.08
CA THR A 162 25.25 -4.12 20.67
C THR A 162 24.00 -3.62 19.97
N ALA A 163 23.38 -2.56 20.49
CA ALA A 163 22.15 -2.00 19.94
C ALA A 163 22.42 -1.25 18.61
N GLU A 164 23.55 -0.54 18.52
CA GLU A 164 24.02 0.10 17.29
C GLU A 164 24.26 -0.92 16.19
N MET A 165 24.99 -2.01 16.49
CA MET A 165 25.23 -3.09 15.53
C MET A 165 23.93 -3.78 15.11
N GLY A 166 23.01 -4.02 16.06
CA GLY A 166 21.69 -4.56 15.75
C GLY A 166 20.90 -3.68 14.78
N LEU A 167 20.88 -2.36 15.01
CA LEU A 167 20.20 -1.40 14.15
C LEU A 167 20.84 -1.35 12.76
N ARG A 168 22.17 -1.34 12.66
CA ARG A 168 22.90 -1.43 11.37
C ARG A 168 22.51 -2.69 10.60
N VAL A 169 22.51 -3.85 11.26
CA VAL A 169 22.13 -5.11 10.62
C VAL A 169 20.68 -5.08 10.15
N MET A 170 19.74 -4.61 10.99
CA MET A 170 18.33 -4.49 10.60
C MET A 170 18.16 -3.55 9.40
N PHE A 171 18.85 -2.41 9.41
CA PHE A 171 18.79 -1.42 8.34
C PHE A 171 19.28 -2.00 7.00
N PHE A 172 20.50 -2.52 6.94
CA PHE A 172 21.06 -3.07 5.69
C PHE A 172 20.33 -4.34 5.24
N THR A 173 19.87 -5.17 6.18
CA THR A 173 19.04 -6.34 5.86
C THR A 173 17.71 -5.91 5.24
N GLY A 174 17.01 -4.96 5.87
CA GLY A 174 15.75 -4.41 5.34
C GLY A 174 15.93 -3.79 3.96
N TYR A 175 16.99 -3.00 3.78
CA TYR A 175 17.35 -2.44 2.48
C TYR A 175 17.64 -3.51 1.42
N GLY A 176 18.36 -4.57 1.78
CA GLY A 176 18.59 -5.72 0.91
C GLY A 176 17.30 -6.44 0.49
N ILE A 177 16.34 -6.58 1.42
CA ILE A 177 15.01 -7.13 1.13
C ILE A 177 14.26 -6.24 0.13
N HIS A 178 14.23 -4.92 0.33
CA HIS A 178 13.61 -3.98 -0.61
C HIS A 178 14.24 -4.04 -2.00
N CYS A 179 15.57 -4.13 -2.10
CA CYS A 179 16.27 -4.37 -3.37
C CYS A 179 15.80 -5.67 -4.04
N ALA A 180 15.72 -6.77 -3.28
CA ALA A 180 15.28 -8.06 -3.81
C ALA A 180 13.83 -8.03 -4.29
N ILE A 181 12.93 -7.39 -3.54
CA ILE A 181 11.53 -7.18 -3.93
C ILE A 181 11.44 -6.34 -5.21
N THR A 182 12.20 -5.25 -5.30
CA THR A 182 12.23 -4.39 -6.50
C THR A 182 12.65 -5.20 -7.74
N ILE A 183 13.73 -5.98 -7.64
CA ILE A 183 14.22 -6.83 -8.74
C ILE A 183 13.16 -7.88 -9.11
N LEU A 184 12.52 -8.49 -8.11
CA LEU A 184 11.46 -9.47 -8.33
C LEU A 184 10.28 -8.86 -9.10
N ILE A 185 9.80 -7.69 -8.69
CA ILE A 185 8.67 -7.02 -9.37
C ILE A 185 9.08 -6.56 -10.78
N LEU A 186 10.30 -6.05 -10.96
CA LEU A 186 10.85 -5.72 -12.29
C LEU A 186 10.87 -6.93 -13.22
N PHE A 187 11.34 -8.08 -12.70
CA PHE A 187 11.39 -9.32 -13.47
C PHE A 187 9.99 -9.78 -13.88
N ILE A 188 9.05 -9.70 -12.94
CA ILE A 188 7.65 -10.07 -13.10
C ILE A 188 6.96 -9.20 -14.16
N LEU A 189 7.15 -7.88 -14.14
CA LEU A 189 6.45 -6.93 -15.01
C LEU A 189 7.11 -6.74 -16.38
N PHE A 190 8.44 -6.61 -16.44
CA PHE A 190 9.14 -6.11 -17.64
C PHE A 190 10.00 -7.16 -18.35
N ILE A 191 10.74 -7.98 -17.60
CA ILE A 191 11.78 -8.83 -18.20
C ILE A 191 11.16 -10.08 -18.84
N ALA A 192 10.20 -10.72 -18.17
CA ALA A 192 9.66 -11.97 -18.65
C ALA A 192 8.15 -12.15 -18.34
N PRO A 193 7.27 -11.27 -18.84
CA PRO A 193 5.82 -11.41 -18.63
C PRO A 193 5.28 -12.78 -19.10
N ASN A 194 5.79 -13.29 -20.21
CA ASN A 194 5.46 -14.64 -20.71
C ASN A 194 5.96 -15.76 -19.77
N SER A 195 7.15 -15.62 -19.20
CA SER A 195 7.69 -16.61 -18.24
C SER A 195 6.93 -16.58 -16.92
N THR A 196 6.56 -15.40 -16.43
CA THR A 196 5.69 -15.22 -15.26
C THR A 196 4.34 -15.90 -15.49
N ARG A 197 3.70 -15.65 -16.64
CA ARG A 197 2.48 -16.34 -17.06
C ARG A 197 2.65 -17.86 -17.04
N ASN A 198 3.71 -18.36 -17.65
CA ASN A 198 3.95 -19.81 -17.74
C ASN A 198 4.23 -20.43 -16.37
N ALA A 199 4.95 -19.75 -15.48
CA ALA A 199 5.20 -20.18 -14.11
C ALA A 199 3.89 -20.25 -13.30
N ILE A 200 3.03 -19.24 -13.44
CA ILE A 200 1.71 -19.23 -12.80
C ILE A 200 0.86 -20.39 -13.34
N LEU A 201 0.80 -20.59 -14.65
CA LEU A 201 0.02 -21.70 -15.25
C LEU A 201 0.58 -23.07 -14.84
N LEU A 202 1.90 -23.21 -14.66
CA LEU A 202 2.51 -24.45 -14.17
C LEU A 202 1.99 -24.80 -12.77
N ILE A 203 1.85 -23.82 -11.88
CA ILE A 203 1.26 -24.02 -10.54
C ILE A 203 -0.20 -24.47 -10.66
N PHE A 204 -0.97 -23.82 -11.54
CA PHE A 204 -2.40 -24.13 -11.72
C PHE A 204 -2.68 -25.46 -12.45
N ARG A 205 -1.65 -26.11 -13.01
CA ARG A 205 -1.75 -27.48 -13.56
C ARG A 205 -1.73 -28.58 -12.50
N LEU A 206 -1.46 -28.25 -11.23
CA LEU A 206 -1.48 -29.22 -10.12
C LEU A 206 -2.89 -29.78 -9.89
N PRO A 207 -3.02 -31.08 -9.52
CA PRO A 207 -4.31 -31.73 -9.27
C PRO A 207 -5.00 -31.07 -8.07
N GLY A 208 -6.03 -30.26 -8.33
CA GLY A 208 -6.76 -29.47 -7.33
C GLY A 208 -6.94 -27.99 -7.74
N LEU A 209 -5.94 -27.43 -8.44
CA LEU A 209 -5.98 -26.07 -8.97
C LEU A 209 -6.43 -26.00 -10.43
N LYS A 210 -6.39 -27.12 -11.16
CA LYS A 210 -6.75 -27.23 -12.58
C LYS A 210 -8.12 -26.65 -12.95
N ARG A 211 -9.09 -26.70 -12.03
CA ARG A 211 -10.44 -26.10 -12.22
C ARG A 211 -10.41 -24.57 -12.42
N TRP A 212 -9.33 -23.90 -12.02
CA TRP A 212 -9.14 -22.45 -12.14
C TRP A 212 -8.18 -22.05 -13.28
N GLU A 213 -7.57 -23.02 -13.97
CA GLU A 213 -6.55 -22.77 -15.01
C GLU A 213 -7.05 -21.80 -16.09
N LEU A 214 -8.27 -22.01 -16.60
CA LEU A 214 -8.90 -21.14 -17.60
C LEU A 214 -9.10 -19.69 -17.13
N ASN A 215 -9.46 -19.50 -15.86
CA ASN A 215 -9.63 -18.16 -15.29
C ASN A 215 -8.28 -17.45 -15.15
N VAL A 216 -7.25 -18.17 -14.70
CA VAL A 216 -5.89 -17.66 -14.52
C VAL A 216 -5.24 -17.36 -15.88
N GLU A 217 -5.48 -18.19 -16.88
CA GLU A 217 -5.05 -17.95 -18.26
C GLU A 217 -5.59 -16.63 -18.81
N LYS A 218 -6.88 -16.36 -18.60
CA LYS A 218 -7.49 -15.08 -19.00
C LYS A 218 -6.86 -13.89 -18.26
N VAL A 219 -6.69 -13.99 -16.94
CA VAL A 219 -6.10 -12.92 -16.11
C VAL A 219 -4.65 -12.63 -16.51
N THR A 220 -3.87 -13.67 -16.79
CA THR A 220 -2.46 -13.51 -17.21
C THR A 220 -2.33 -12.95 -18.62
N GLN A 221 -3.29 -13.18 -19.51
CA GLN A 221 -3.35 -12.52 -20.81
C GLN A 221 -3.72 -11.04 -20.69
N GLU A 222 -4.70 -10.70 -19.85
CA GLU A 222 -5.12 -9.32 -19.58
C GLU A 222 -4.02 -8.46 -18.94
N TRP A 223 -3.05 -9.08 -18.26
CA TRP A 223 -1.88 -8.41 -17.70
C TRP A 223 -0.93 -7.91 -18.80
N MET A 224 -0.80 -8.65 -19.90
CA MET A 224 0.21 -8.38 -20.93
C MET A 224 -0.19 -7.30 -21.96
N LEU A 225 -1.42 -6.77 -21.87
CA LEU A 225 -1.99 -5.74 -22.74
C LEU A 225 -2.00 -4.38 -22.05
#